data_AF-T0ML29-F1
#
_entry.id   AF-T0ML29-F1
#
_cell.length_a   1.000
_cell.length_b   1.000
_cell.length_c   1.000
_cell.angle_alpha   90.00
_cell.angle_beta   90.00
_cell.angle_gamma   90.00
#
_symmetry.space_group_name_H-M   'P 1'
#
loop_
_entity.id
_entity.type
_entity.pdbx_description
1 polymer ?
#
loop_
_entity_poly.entity_id
_entity_poly.type
_entity_poly.pdbx_seq_one_letter_code
_entity_poly.pdbx_strand_id
1 'polypeptide(L)'
;MFHSAYIKNDTDMIKDDIRSICRNSNVSEDLGMIEYILSDKTGTLTKNTMKFKEIHIGYTSELENVSLLNFQFLNLNDIQTELENLNAKLLFALVLICCNSVEPLNGKFEGISQDEICIIEALKDNNIVLLEREDMNIKIKIDKVILKIEIKHILDFSSSRQRMSVVVRIFNKNYLFIKGSDQMMIDIKKLNQIKFL
;
A
#
# COMPACT_ATOMS: atom_id res chain seq x y z
N MET A 1 6.48 42.02 22.64
CA MET A 1 7.34 41.19 23.52
C MET A 1 6.56 40.39 24.58
N PHE A 2 5.56 40.98 25.26
CA PHE A 2 4.79 40.26 26.29
C PHE A 2 3.91 39.14 25.69
N HIS A 3 3.09 39.42 24.67
CA HIS A 3 2.24 38.41 24.00
C HIS A 3 3.04 37.22 23.45
N SER A 4 4.20 37.47 22.83
CA SER A 4 5.08 36.42 22.31
C SER A 4 5.61 35.49 23.40
N ALA A 5 5.79 35.98 24.64
CA ALA A 5 6.21 35.15 25.77
C ALA A 5 5.09 34.22 26.25
N TYR A 6 3.83 34.68 26.21
CA TYR A 6 2.66 33.83 26.52
C TYR A 6 2.50 32.74 25.48
N ILE A 7 2.53 33.07 24.19
CA ILE A 7 2.46 32.08 23.09
C ILE A 7 3.52 30.99 23.28
N LYS A 8 4.78 31.37 23.53
CA LYS A 8 5.90 30.41 23.69
C LYS A 8 5.79 29.53 24.93
N ASN A 9 5.18 30.04 26.01
CA ASN A 9 5.04 29.33 27.28
C ASN A 9 3.70 28.61 27.42
N ASP A 10 2.82 28.73 26.43
CA ASP A 10 1.55 28.03 26.38
C ASP A 10 1.78 26.50 26.31
N THR A 11 1.21 25.79 27.27
CA THR A 11 1.33 24.34 27.39
C THR A 11 0.52 23.59 26.35
N ASP A 12 -0.55 24.20 25.83
CA ASP A 12 -1.44 23.58 24.85
C ASP A 12 -0.84 23.59 23.43
N MET A 13 0.17 24.45 23.20
CA MET A 13 0.88 24.56 21.93
C MET A 13 2.24 23.85 21.95
N ILE A 14 2.35 22.75 22.70
CA ILE A 14 3.53 21.87 22.74
C ILE A 14 3.20 20.55 22.04
N LYS A 15 4.06 20.13 21.12
CA LYS A 15 3.92 18.84 20.43
C LYS A 15 5.28 18.18 20.26
N ASP A 16 5.38 16.90 20.60
CA ASP A 16 6.63 16.10 20.50
C ASP A 16 7.82 16.80 21.19
N ASP A 17 7.58 17.37 22.39
CA ASP A 17 8.50 18.20 23.18
C ASP A 17 9.00 19.49 22.50
N ILE A 18 8.40 19.87 21.36
CA ILE A 18 8.68 21.11 20.65
C ILE A 18 7.62 22.15 21.02
N ARG A 19 8.07 23.29 21.54
CA ARG A 19 7.21 24.44 21.89
C ARG A 19 6.95 25.32 20.66
N SER A 20 5.83 26.03 20.68
CA SER A 20 5.57 27.10 19.71
C SER A 20 6.65 28.19 19.80
N ILE A 21 7.01 28.78 18.64
CA ILE A 21 8.04 29.82 18.55
C ILE A 21 7.46 31.01 17.79
N CYS A 22 7.28 32.12 18.48
CA CYS A 22 6.95 33.40 17.85
C CYS A 22 8.24 34.04 17.29
N ARG A 23 8.39 34.05 15.96
CA ARG A 23 9.58 34.62 15.28
C ARG A 23 9.46 36.13 15.04
N ASN A 24 8.23 36.65 14.92
CA ASN A 24 7.96 38.06 14.75
C ASN A 24 6.80 38.45 15.68
N SER A 25 7.09 39.22 16.73
CA SER A 25 6.08 39.63 17.71
C SER A 25 5.26 40.85 17.30
N ASN A 26 5.59 41.50 16.18
CA ASN A 26 4.91 42.71 15.73
C ASN A 26 3.55 42.40 15.06
N VAL A 27 3.33 41.15 14.68
CA VAL A 27 2.11 40.69 13.98
C VAL A 27 1.18 39.87 14.87
N SER A 28 1.43 39.85 16.19
CA SER A 28 0.64 39.03 17.12
C SER A 28 -0.81 39.52 17.26
N GLU A 29 -1.07 40.82 17.06
CA GLU A 29 -2.42 41.39 17.08
C GLU A 29 -3.17 41.08 15.78
N ASP A 30 -2.47 41.06 14.65
CA ASP A 30 -3.04 40.73 13.33
C ASP A 30 -3.61 39.30 13.27
N LEU A 31 -3.10 38.38 14.12
CA LEU A 31 -3.63 37.01 14.22
C LEU A 31 -5.12 36.99 14.57
N GLY A 32 -5.63 37.98 15.31
CA GLY A 32 -7.04 38.11 15.66
C GLY A 32 -7.93 38.62 14.52
N MET A 33 -7.32 39.09 13.43
CA MET A 33 -8.01 39.68 12.27
C MET A 33 -7.89 38.82 11.01
N ILE A 34 -7.36 37.59 11.12
CA ILE A 34 -7.21 36.69 9.96
C ILE A 34 -8.59 36.25 9.42
N GLU A 35 -8.86 36.58 8.16
CA GLU A 35 -10.08 36.14 7.45
C GLU A 35 -9.86 34.88 6.60
N TYR A 36 -8.64 34.67 6.10
CA TYR A 36 -8.31 33.57 5.20
C TYR A 36 -7.05 32.83 5.65
N ILE A 37 -7.11 31.51 5.70
CA ILE A 37 -5.97 30.63 5.95
C ILE A 37 -5.66 29.86 4.67
N LEU A 38 -4.44 30.02 4.16
CA LEU A 38 -3.91 29.24 3.06
C LEU A 38 -3.03 28.13 3.63
N SER A 39 -3.45 26.88 3.44
CA SER A 39 -2.75 25.70 3.96
C SER A 39 -2.21 24.83 2.84
N ASP A 40 -0.98 24.35 3.00
CA ASP A 40 -0.42 23.30 2.13
C ASP A 40 -1.00 21.93 2.51
N LYS A 41 -1.10 21.01 1.55
CA LYS A 41 -1.60 19.65 1.81
C LYS A 41 -0.56 18.83 2.55
N THR A 42 0.63 18.71 1.98
CA THR A 42 1.63 17.75 2.42
C THR A 42 2.48 18.34 3.54
N GLY A 43 2.59 17.65 4.68
CA GLY A 43 3.37 18.13 5.82
C GLY A 43 2.64 19.13 6.73
N THR A 44 1.46 19.62 6.32
CA THR A 44 0.56 20.42 7.17
C THR A 44 -0.75 19.68 7.42
N LEU A 45 -1.58 19.45 6.39
CA LEU A 45 -2.85 18.74 6.54
C LEU A 45 -2.67 17.21 6.64
N THR A 46 -1.72 16.65 5.90
CA THR A 46 -1.45 15.21 5.90
C THR A 46 -0.05 14.89 6.42
N LYS A 47 0.04 13.86 7.26
CA LYS A 47 1.32 13.22 7.60
C LYS A 47 1.79 12.40 6.40
N ASN A 48 3.11 12.32 6.19
CA ASN A 48 3.70 11.46 5.17
C ASN A 48 3.76 10.00 5.64
N THR A 49 2.61 9.46 6.03
CA THR A 49 2.46 8.09 6.53
C THR A 49 1.18 7.52 5.95
N MET A 50 1.28 6.43 5.20
CA MET A 50 0.13 5.74 4.63
C MET A 50 -0.36 4.64 5.57
N LYS A 51 -1.67 4.38 5.58
CA LYS A 51 -2.29 3.29 6.34
C LYS A 51 -3.25 2.55 5.44
N PHE A 52 -3.01 1.26 5.26
CA PHE A 52 -3.90 0.39 4.53
C PHE A 52 -5.13 0.10 5.41
N LYS A 53 -6.33 0.32 4.87
CA LYS A 53 -7.57 0.26 5.65
C LYS A 53 -8.44 -0.93 5.27
N GLU A 54 -8.91 -0.95 4.04
CA GLU A 54 -9.98 -1.85 3.62
C GLU A 54 -9.69 -2.40 2.22
N ILE A 55 -10.30 -3.56 1.95
CA ILE A 55 -10.28 -4.28 0.68
C ILE A 55 -11.70 -4.61 0.27
N HIS A 56 -11.86 -4.79 -1.03
CA HIS A 56 -13.10 -5.23 -1.65
C HIS A 56 -12.75 -6.37 -2.61
N ILE A 57 -13.30 -7.56 -2.37
CA ILE A 57 -12.98 -8.77 -3.15
C ILE A 57 -14.28 -9.44 -3.60
N GLY A 58 -14.42 -9.61 -4.91
CA GLY A 58 -15.59 -10.25 -5.52
C GLY A 58 -16.80 -9.32 -5.60
N TYR A 59 -17.99 -9.89 -5.46
CA TYR A 59 -19.27 -9.18 -5.63
C TYR A 59 -19.95 -8.83 -4.30
N THR A 60 -19.22 -8.88 -3.17
CA THR A 60 -19.77 -8.48 -1.88
C THR A 60 -20.08 -6.98 -1.91
N SER A 61 -21.06 -6.50 -1.16
CA SER A 61 -21.34 -5.06 -1.06
C SER A 61 -20.55 -4.37 0.05
N GLU A 62 -19.84 -5.14 0.86
CA GLU A 62 -19.20 -4.68 2.08
C GLU A 62 -17.69 -4.52 1.89
N LEU A 63 -17.15 -3.44 2.44
CA LEU A 63 -15.71 -3.25 2.59
C LEU A 63 -15.23 -4.08 3.77
N GLU A 64 -14.14 -4.80 3.57
CA GLU A 64 -13.59 -5.71 4.57
C GLU A 64 -12.16 -5.30 4.94
N ASN A 65 -11.71 -5.69 6.13
CA ASN A 65 -10.31 -5.48 6.53
C ASN A 65 -9.40 -6.54 5.87
N VAL A 66 -8.09 -6.27 5.82
CA VAL A 66 -7.07 -7.20 5.29
C VAL A 66 -7.08 -8.55 6.02
N SER A 67 -7.62 -8.61 7.25
CA SER A 67 -7.85 -9.84 8.00
C SER A 67 -8.70 -10.88 7.26
N LEU A 68 -9.45 -10.48 6.22
CA LEU A 68 -10.14 -11.41 5.33
C LEU A 68 -9.17 -12.36 4.59
N LEU A 69 -7.93 -11.92 4.35
CA LEU A 69 -6.86 -12.67 3.70
C LEU A 69 -6.18 -13.65 4.67
N ASN A 70 -6.97 -14.30 5.52
CA ASN A 70 -6.47 -15.33 6.42
C ASN A 70 -6.51 -16.70 5.72
N PHE A 71 -5.35 -17.33 5.61
CA PHE A 71 -5.18 -18.63 4.96
C PHE A 71 -4.68 -19.66 5.98
N GLN A 72 -5.12 -20.91 5.83
CA GLN A 72 -4.70 -22.05 6.67
C GLN A 72 -3.97 -23.09 5.82
N PHE A 73 -2.90 -22.68 5.16
CA PHE A 73 -2.13 -23.56 4.27
C PHE A 73 -1.06 -24.31 5.06
N LEU A 74 -1.03 -25.63 4.91
CA LEU A 74 -0.04 -26.50 5.54
C LEU A 74 1.06 -26.90 4.57
N ASN A 75 0.73 -27.00 3.28
CA ASN A 75 1.65 -27.45 2.24
C ASN A 75 1.40 -26.73 0.90
N LEU A 76 2.30 -26.94 -0.07
CA LEU A 76 2.22 -26.31 -1.39
C LEU A 76 1.01 -26.76 -2.22
N ASN A 77 0.52 -27.98 -2.01
CA ASN A 77 -0.64 -28.49 -2.74
C ASN A 77 -1.90 -27.71 -2.36
N ASP A 78 -2.04 -27.26 -1.11
CA ASP A 78 -3.18 -26.43 -0.68
C ASP A 78 -3.24 -25.12 -1.50
N ILE A 79 -2.09 -24.45 -1.66
CA ILE A 79 -1.97 -23.24 -2.50
C ILE A 79 -2.28 -23.58 -3.97
N GLN A 80 -1.74 -24.69 -4.48
CA GLN A 80 -1.99 -25.10 -5.86
C GLN A 80 -3.48 -25.35 -6.12
N THR A 81 -4.17 -26.04 -5.21
CA THR A 81 -5.61 -26.31 -5.30
C THR A 81 -6.42 -25.02 -5.26
N GLU A 82 -6.12 -24.09 -4.35
CA GLU A 82 -6.81 -22.79 -4.30
C GLU A 82 -6.56 -21.95 -5.56
N LEU A 83 -5.37 -22.01 -6.15
CA LEU A 83 -5.07 -21.36 -7.43
C LEU A 83 -5.80 -22.02 -8.61
N GLU A 84 -5.94 -23.34 -8.59
CA GLU A 84 -6.71 -24.10 -9.58
C GLU A 84 -8.21 -23.80 -9.50
N ASN A 85 -8.71 -23.61 -8.28
CA ASN A 85 -10.07 -23.18 -8.00
C ASN A 85 -10.30 -21.68 -8.19
N LEU A 86 -9.25 -20.93 -8.56
CA LEU A 86 -9.30 -19.50 -8.83
C LEU A 86 -9.81 -18.70 -7.62
N ASN A 87 -9.34 -19.07 -6.43
CA ASN A 87 -9.71 -18.40 -5.19
C ASN A 87 -9.39 -16.90 -5.26
N ALA A 88 -10.42 -16.07 -5.22
CA ALA A 88 -10.29 -14.63 -5.38
C ALA A 88 -9.42 -13.98 -4.30
N LYS A 89 -9.47 -14.46 -3.05
CA LYS A 89 -8.66 -13.92 -1.95
C LYS A 89 -7.18 -14.20 -2.17
N LEU A 90 -6.83 -15.43 -2.56
CA LEU A 90 -5.46 -15.81 -2.85
C LEU A 90 -4.91 -15.05 -4.06
N LEU A 91 -5.68 -14.99 -5.14
CA LEU A 91 -5.29 -14.23 -6.34
C LEU A 91 -5.10 -12.74 -6.02
N PHE A 92 -5.99 -12.15 -5.23
CA PHE A 92 -5.88 -10.76 -4.79
C PHE A 92 -4.60 -10.50 -3.98
N ALA A 93 -4.31 -11.35 -2.99
CA ALA A 93 -3.07 -11.26 -2.21
C ALA A 93 -1.82 -11.36 -3.11
N LEU A 94 -1.82 -12.29 -4.07
CA LEU A 94 -0.72 -12.47 -5.01
C LEU A 94 -0.54 -11.26 -5.94
N VAL A 95 -1.63 -10.65 -6.42
CA VAL A 95 -1.57 -9.42 -7.23
C VAL A 95 -0.91 -8.30 -6.44
N LEU A 96 -1.31 -8.08 -5.18
CA LEU A 96 -0.74 -7.04 -4.32
C LEU A 96 0.77 -7.24 -4.07
N ILE A 97 1.20 -8.49 -3.85
CA ILE A 97 2.61 -8.86 -3.61
C ILE A 97 3.47 -8.86 -4.87
N CYS A 98 2.93 -9.28 -6.01
CA CYS A 98 3.71 -9.38 -7.24
C CYS A 98 3.83 -8.01 -7.92
N CYS A 99 2.73 -7.25 -7.97
CA CYS A 99 2.68 -5.94 -8.62
C CYS A 99 3.09 -4.81 -7.66
N ASN A 100 4.30 -4.85 -7.13
CA ASN A 100 4.93 -3.73 -6.42
C ASN A 100 6.44 -3.72 -6.68
N SER A 101 7.14 -2.73 -6.17
CA SER A 101 8.60 -2.57 -6.27
C SER A 101 9.31 -2.66 -4.91
N VAL A 102 8.62 -3.18 -3.89
CA VAL A 102 9.10 -3.19 -2.50
C VAL A 102 10.10 -4.32 -2.28
N GLU A 103 11.19 -4.03 -1.59
CA GLU A 103 12.24 -4.98 -1.25
C GLU A 103 12.35 -5.16 0.28
N PRO A 104 12.45 -6.42 0.77
CA PRO A 104 12.74 -6.68 2.18
C PRO A 104 14.23 -6.47 2.48
N LEU A 105 14.57 -5.46 3.29
CA LEU A 105 15.93 -5.17 3.74
C LEU A 105 16.01 -5.18 5.27
N ASN A 106 16.84 -6.07 5.84
CA ASN A 106 17.10 -6.15 7.28
C ASN A 106 15.83 -6.18 8.16
N GLY A 107 14.78 -6.87 7.71
CA GLY A 107 13.51 -7.01 8.44
C GLY A 107 12.53 -5.84 8.27
N LYS A 108 12.89 -4.83 7.49
CA LYS A 108 12.00 -3.74 7.04
C LYS A 108 11.70 -3.87 5.55
N PHE A 109 10.67 -3.16 5.11
CA PHE A 109 10.31 -3.05 3.70
C PHE A 109 10.70 -1.67 3.19
N GLU A 110 11.50 -1.63 2.13
CA GLU A 110 11.95 -0.41 1.49
C GLU A 110 11.42 -0.33 0.05
N GLY A 111 11.17 0.89 -0.41
CA GLY A 111 10.60 1.14 -1.72
C GLY A 111 10.35 2.62 -1.94
N ILE A 112 10.12 2.99 -3.20
CA ILE A 112 9.90 4.39 -3.59
C ILE A 112 8.48 4.83 -3.20
N SER A 113 7.50 3.92 -3.28
CA SER A 113 6.09 4.19 -3.02
C SER A 113 5.68 3.80 -1.61
N GLN A 114 5.26 4.78 -0.81
CA GLN A 114 4.70 4.56 0.54
C GLN A 114 3.40 3.75 0.51
N ASP A 115 2.62 3.86 -0.55
CA ASP A 115 1.40 3.07 -0.73
C ASP A 115 1.73 1.59 -0.83
N GLU A 116 2.79 1.24 -1.59
CA GLU A 116 3.21 -0.14 -1.77
C GLU A 116 3.82 -0.72 -0.50
N ILE A 117 4.66 0.05 0.19
CA ILE A 117 5.23 -0.36 1.48
C ILE A 117 4.09 -0.69 2.46
N CYS A 118 3.10 0.19 2.57
CA CYS A 118 1.99 0.01 3.49
C CYS A 118 1.12 -1.21 3.16
N ILE A 119 0.90 -1.50 1.86
CA ILE A 119 0.23 -2.73 1.42
C ILE A 119 1.01 -3.97 1.90
N ILE A 120 2.33 -3.99 1.71
CA ILE A 120 3.17 -5.15 2.06
C ILE A 120 3.27 -5.33 3.58
N GLU A 121 3.32 -4.24 4.34
CA GLU A 121 3.22 -4.27 5.81
C GLU A 121 1.88 -4.85 6.26
N ALA A 122 0.76 -4.40 5.69
CA ALA A 122 -0.55 -4.91 6.03
C ALA A 122 -0.73 -6.40 5.70
N LEU A 123 -0.14 -6.87 4.60
CA LEU A 123 -0.12 -8.30 4.25
C LEU A 123 0.75 -9.11 5.23
N LYS A 124 1.90 -8.57 5.64
CA LYS A 124 2.77 -9.20 6.64
C LYS A 124 2.04 -9.39 7.97
N ASP A 125 1.29 -8.39 8.42
CA ASP A 125 0.47 -8.45 9.64
C ASP A 125 -0.63 -9.53 9.58
N ASN A 126 -0.96 -10.01 8.37
CA ASN A 126 -1.93 -11.07 8.10
C ASN A 126 -1.29 -12.38 7.61
N ASN A 127 -0.03 -12.66 8.03
CA ASN A 127 0.73 -13.88 7.72
C ASN A 127 1.05 -14.10 6.23
N ILE A 128 1.06 -13.04 5.43
CA ILE A 128 1.45 -13.07 4.02
C ILE A 128 2.71 -12.22 3.87
N VAL A 129 3.88 -12.85 3.94
CA VAL A 129 5.16 -12.17 4.10
C VAL A 129 5.97 -12.26 2.81
N LEU A 130 6.40 -11.11 2.29
CA LEU A 130 7.43 -11.03 1.26
C LEU A 130 8.80 -11.34 1.88
N LEU A 131 9.45 -12.42 1.47
CA LEU A 131 10.73 -12.85 2.02
C LEU A 131 11.91 -12.36 1.19
N GLU A 132 11.84 -12.55 -0.13
CA GLU A 132 12.88 -12.16 -1.08
C GLU A 132 12.20 -11.63 -2.36
N ARG A 133 12.79 -10.60 -2.95
CA ARG A 133 12.40 -10.06 -4.26
C ARG A 133 13.67 -9.83 -5.07
N GLU A 134 13.76 -10.50 -6.21
CA GLU A 134 14.83 -10.36 -7.19
C GLU A 134 14.19 -10.12 -8.57
N ASP A 135 14.99 -9.78 -9.59
CA ASP A 135 14.50 -9.45 -10.94
C ASP A 135 13.65 -10.57 -11.57
N MET A 136 14.03 -11.83 -11.30
CA MET A 136 13.44 -13.02 -11.93
C MET A 136 12.64 -13.87 -10.96
N ASN A 137 12.63 -13.57 -9.67
CA ASN A 137 11.93 -14.38 -8.69
C ASN A 137 11.42 -13.58 -7.50
N ILE A 138 10.29 -14.03 -6.96
CA ILE A 138 9.74 -13.56 -5.70
C ILE A 138 9.57 -14.78 -4.81
N LYS A 139 9.99 -14.67 -3.56
CA LYS A 139 9.75 -15.68 -2.53
C LYS A 139 8.86 -15.09 -1.47
N ILE A 140 7.73 -15.74 -1.25
CA ILE A 140 6.76 -15.33 -0.23
C ILE A 140 6.46 -16.47 0.72
N LYS A 141 6.02 -16.12 1.91
CA LYS A 141 5.48 -17.06 2.90
C LYS A 141 4.01 -16.72 3.13
N ILE A 142 3.14 -17.69 2.88
CA ILE A 142 1.71 -17.59 3.19
C ILE A 142 1.42 -18.59 4.29
N ASP A 143 1.02 -18.10 5.47
CA ASP A 143 0.87 -18.89 6.70
C ASP A 143 2.14 -19.70 7.01
N LYS A 144 2.15 -21.01 6.76
CA LYS A 144 3.31 -21.90 7.01
C LYS A 144 4.07 -22.30 5.76
N VAL A 145 3.59 -21.90 4.58
CA VAL A 145 4.07 -22.40 3.29
C VAL A 145 4.90 -21.33 2.58
N ILE A 146 6.07 -21.72 2.08
CA ILE A 146 6.92 -20.85 1.27
C ILE A 146 6.65 -21.13 -0.21
N LEU A 147 6.20 -20.11 -0.93
CA LEU A 147 5.96 -20.15 -2.37
C LEU A 147 7.07 -19.36 -3.10
N LYS A 148 7.68 -20.01 -4.09
CA LYS A 148 8.57 -19.34 -5.06
C LYS A 148 7.80 -19.05 -6.33
N ILE A 149 7.85 -17.81 -6.78
CA ILE A 149 7.17 -17.28 -7.95
C ILE A 149 8.23 -16.83 -8.93
N GLU A 150 8.18 -17.33 -10.16
CA GLU A 150 9.11 -16.90 -11.22
C GLU A 150 8.53 -15.69 -11.95
N ILE A 151 9.28 -14.61 -12.06
CA ILE A 151 8.90 -13.44 -12.86
C ILE A 151 9.37 -13.70 -14.30
N LYS A 152 8.45 -13.51 -15.26
CA LYS A 152 8.76 -13.57 -16.69
C LYS A 152 8.95 -12.20 -17.28
N HIS A 153 8.07 -11.26 -16.94
CA HIS A 153 8.13 -9.89 -17.43
C HIS A 153 7.54 -8.93 -16.40
N ILE A 154 8.14 -7.74 -16.30
CA ILE A 154 7.61 -6.62 -15.52
C ILE A 154 7.36 -5.46 -16.49
N LEU A 155 6.17 -4.88 -16.38
CA LEU A 155 5.82 -3.62 -17.00
C LEU A 155 5.54 -2.61 -15.89
N ASP A 156 6.53 -1.80 -15.57
CA ASP A 156 6.51 -0.87 -14.43
C ASP A 156 5.39 0.17 -14.50
N PHE A 157 5.00 0.65 -13.33
CA PHE A 157 4.08 1.76 -13.24
C PHE A 157 4.64 2.98 -13.97
N SER A 158 3.79 3.64 -14.74
CA SER A 158 4.06 4.97 -15.30
C SER A 158 2.79 5.80 -15.26
N SER A 159 2.94 7.12 -15.15
CA SER A 159 1.80 8.05 -15.08
C SER A 159 0.90 7.98 -16.31
N SER A 160 1.45 7.63 -17.48
CA SER A 160 0.69 7.43 -18.71
C SER A 160 -0.13 6.13 -18.70
N ARG A 161 0.41 5.06 -18.11
CA ARG A 161 -0.28 3.75 -18.02
C ARG A 161 -1.21 3.64 -16.83
N GLN A 162 -0.96 4.39 -15.76
CA GLN A 162 -1.66 4.35 -14.46
C GLN A 162 -1.82 2.93 -13.87
N ARG A 163 -0.91 2.01 -14.24
CA ARG A 163 -0.90 0.61 -13.78
C ARG A 163 0.48 -0.01 -13.89
N MET A 164 0.73 -0.99 -13.04
CA MET A 164 1.82 -1.96 -13.13
C MET A 164 1.25 -3.30 -13.63
N SER A 165 2.02 -4.05 -14.40
CA SER A 165 1.65 -5.40 -14.83
C SER A 165 2.83 -6.34 -14.73
N VAL A 166 2.62 -7.54 -14.21
CA VAL A 166 3.67 -8.55 -14.03
C VAL A 166 3.19 -9.88 -14.57
N VAL A 167 3.99 -10.48 -15.45
CA VAL A 167 3.78 -11.85 -15.90
C VAL A 167 4.60 -12.76 -15.00
N VAL A 168 3.94 -13.67 -14.30
CA VAL A 168 4.58 -14.63 -13.40
C VAL A 168 4.29 -16.07 -13.80
N ARG A 169 5.14 -17.00 -13.38
CA ARG A 169 4.91 -18.44 -13.46
C ARG A 169 4.85 -19.04 -12.05
N ILE A 170 3.75 -19.73 -11.77
CA ILE A 170 3.46 -20.43 -10.51
C ILE A 170 2.93 -21.82 -10.87
N PHE A 171 3.50 -22.89 -10.30
CA PHE A 171 3.11 -24.29 -10.57
C PHE A 171 2.94 -24.61 -12.08
N ASN A 172 3.91 -24.21 -12.91
CA ASN A 172 3.90 -24.36 -14.37
C ASN A 172 2.77 -23.64 -15.14
N LYS A 173 1.98 -22.80 -14.47
CA LYS A 173 0.98 -21.93 -15.10
C LYS A 173 1.48 -20.49 -15.12
N ASN A 174 1.22 -19.78 -16.22
CA ASN A 174 1.55 -18.35 -16.33
C ASN A 174 0.33 -17.53 -15.92
N TYR A 175 0.56 -16.46 -15.17
CA TYR A 175 -0.45 -15.51 -14.73
C TYR A 175 -0.03 -14.11 -15.15
N LEU A 176 -0.99 -13.28 -15.57
CA LEU A 176 -0.80 -11.84 -15.75
C LEU A 176 -1.50 -11.14 -14.57
N PHE A 177 -0.70 -10.56 -13.69
CA PHE A 177 -1.19 -9.74 -12.60
C PHE A 177 -1.10 -8.26 -12.95
N ILE A 178 -2.12 -7.49 -12.57
CA ILE A 178 -2.22 -6.07 -12.90
C ILE A 178 -2.75 -5.34 -11.67
N LYS A 179 -2.08 -4.24 -11.31
CA LYS A 179 -2.51 -3.31 -10.25
C LYS A 179 -2.47 -1.89 -10.81
N GLY A 180 -3.55 -1.12 -10.69
CA GLY A 180 -3.64 0.23 -11.25
C GLY A 180 -4.84 1.01 -10.73
N SER A 181 -5.09 2.20 -11.31
CA SER A 181 -6.27 3.00 -10.99
C SER A 181 -7.56 2.26 -11.35
N ASP A 182 -8.60 2.53 -10.59
CA ASP A 182 -9.98 2.10 -10.82
C ASP A 182 -10.43 2.33 -12.27
N GLN A 183 -10.27 3.55 -12.79
CA GLN A 183 -10.65 3.89 -14.16
C GLN A 183 -9.91 3.03 -15.19
N MET A 184 -8.59 2.85 -15.03
CA MET A 184 -7.77 2.08 -15.96
C MET A 184 -8.15 0.59 -15.95
N MET A 185 -8.43 0.02 -14.77
CA MET A 185 -8.84 -1.38 -14.65
C MET A 185 -10.23 -1.63 -15.25
N ILE A 186 -11.16 -0.68 -15.11
CA ILE A 186 -12.49 -0.75 -15.72
C ILE A 186 -12.39 -0.73 -17.26
N ASP A 187 -11.53 0.12 -17.82
CA ASP A 187 -11.39 0.23 -19.27
C ASP A 187 -10.75 -1.00 -19.90
N ILE A 188 -9.83 -1.68 -19.19
CA ILE A 188 -9.29 -2.98 -19.63
C ILE A 188 -10.40 -4.05 -19.67
N LYS A 189 -11.34 -4.05 -18.72
CA LYS A 189 -12.45 -5.02 -18.71
C LYS A 189 -13.37 -4.88 -19.94
N LYS A 190 -13.55 -3.65 -20.44
CA LYS A 190 -14.38 -3.38 -21.64
C LYS A 190 -13.75 -3.93 -22.93
N LEU A 191 -12.44 -4.13 -22.94
CA LEU A 191 -11.77 -4.86 -24.00
C LEU A 191 -12.08 -6.36 -23.81
N ASN A 192 -13.17 -6.83 -24.44
CA ASN A 192 -13.71 -8.19 -24.43
C ASN A 192 -12.72 -9.33 -24.86
N GLN A 193 -11.41 -9.13 -24.78
CA GLN A 193 -10.37 -10.08 -25.20
C GLN A 193 -9.74 -10.84 -24.04
N ILE A 194 -10.05 -10.53 -22.78
CA ILE A 194 -9.44 -11.19 -21.62
C ILE A 194 -10.55 -11.52 -20.61
N LYS A 195 -10.74 -12.81 -20.31
CA LYS A 195 -11.59 -13.26 -19.21
C LYS A 195 -10.88 -12.95 -17.90
N PHE A 196 -11.35 -11.95 -17.17
CA PHE A 196 -10.96 -11.69 -15.79
C PHE A 196 -11.91 -12.43 -14.85
N LEU A 197 -11.35 -13.07 -13.82
CA LEU A 197 -12.09 -13.69 -12.72
C LEU A 197 -12.32 -12.68 -11.61
#